data_AF-A0A2T6D2L3-F1
#
_entry.id   AF-A0A2T6D2L3-F1
#
_cell.length_a   1.000
_cell.length_b   1.000
_cell.length_c   1.000
_cell.angle_alpha   90.00
_cell.angle_beta   90.00
_cell.angle_gamma   90.00
#
_symmetry.space_group_name_H-M   'P 1'
#
loop_
_entity.id
_entity.type
_entity.pdbx_description
1 polymer ?
#
loop_
_entity_poly.entity_id
_entity_poly.type
_entity_poly.pdbx_seq_one_letter_code
_entity_poly.pdbx_strand_id
1 'polypeptide(L)' 'METQIKASLISLLAAIKAADGQKVADETARLDQFLEQGRAGLPPRLVHFLGNRSYAKALMLLEGETGGKGLKG' A
#
# COMPACT_ATOMS: atom_id res chain seq x y z
N MET A 1 -5.90 -6.81 -6.71
CA MET A 1 -4.60 -6.12 -6.65
C MET A 1 -4.51 -5.18 -5.45
N GLU A 2 -5.52 -4.35 -5.18
CA GLU A 2 -5.56 -3.46 -4.01
C GLU A 2 -5.37 -4.19 -2.66
N THR A 3 -5.96 -5.38 -2.49
CA THR A 3 -5.76 -6.22 -1.29
C THR A 3 -4.29 -6.62 -1.10
N GLN A 4 -3.56 -6.88 -2.19
CA GLN A 4 -2.15 -7.24 -2.15
C GLN A 4 -1.28 -6.02 -1.84
N ILE A 5 -1.59 -4.86 -2.44
CA ILE A 5 -0.94 -3.59 -2.12
C ILE A 5 -1.15 -3.25 -0.64
N LYS A 6 -2.37 -3.41 -0.12
CA LYS A 6 -2.68 -3.21 1.31
C LYS A 6 -1.84 -4.12 2.20
N ALA A 7 -1.78 -5.42 1.89
CA ALA A 7 -0.96 -6.37 2.65
C ALA A 7 0.52 -5.99 2.64
N SER A 8 1.06 -5.58 1.49
CA SER A 8 2.44 -5.13 1.37
C SER A 8 2.71 -3.83 2.12
N LEU A 9 1.79 -2.86 2.10
CA LEU A 9 1.90 -1.63 2.89
C LEU A 9 1.93 -1.91 4.40
N ILE A 10 1.07 -2.83 4.87
CA ILE A 10 1.06 -3.25 6.28
C ILE A 10 2.39 -3.93 6.65
N SER A 11 2.87 -4.84 5.80
CA SER A 11 4.14 -5.55 6.04
C SER A 11 5.34 -4.60 6.02
N LEU A 12 5.36 -3.64 5.09
CA LEU A 12 6.38 -2.60 4.99
C LEU A 12 6.44 -1.74 6.25
N LEU A 13 5.29 -1.25 6.73
CA LEU A 13 5.24 -0.43 7.95
C LEU A 13 5.66 -1.24 9.20
N ALA A 14 5.28 -2.52 9.26
CA ALA A 14 5.73 -3.41 10.33
C ALA A 14 7.26 -3.63 10.27
N ALA A 15 7.83 -3.82 9.08
CA ALA A 15 9.26 -3.97 8.87
C ALA A 15 10.04 -2.70 9.22
N ILE A 16 9.54 -1.52 8.86
CA ILE A 16 10.11 -0.22 9.28
C ILE A 16 10.13 -0.14 10.81
N LYS A 17 9.01 -0.48 11.48
CA LYS A 17 8.92 -0.48 12.94
C LYS A 17 9.89 -1.48 13.59
N ALA A 18 10.13 -2.62 12.94
CA ALA A 18 11.07 -3.65 13.40
C ALA A 18 12.53 -3.36 13.02
N ALA A 19 12.81 -2.27 12.29
CA ALA A 19 14.11 -1.97 11.69
C ALA A 19 14.66 -3.10 10.78
N ASP A 20 13.78 -3.88 10.16
CA ASP A 20 14.14 -4.97 9.25
C ASP A 20 14.39 -4.41 7.84
N GLY A 21 15.61 -3.92 7.62
CA GLY A 21 15.99 -3.26 6.37
C GLY A 21 15.85 -4.12 5.11
N GLN A 22 16.03 -5.44 5.25
CA GLN A 22 15.90 -6.37 4.12
C GLN A 22 14.42 -6.50 3.72
N LYS A 23 13.53 -6.65 4.70
CA LYS A 23 12.10 -6.74 4.45
C LYS A 23 11.50 -5.42 3.94
N VAL A 24 12.04 -4.28 4.39
CA VAL A 24 11.67 -2.96 3.85
C VAL A 24 12.01 -2.88 2.36
N ALA A 25 13.19 -3.34 1.95
CA ALA A 25 13.60 -3.33 0.55
C ALA A 25 12.73 -4.25 -0.32
N ASP A 26 12.43 -5.46 0.16
CA ASP A 26 11.57 -6.44 -0.52
C ASP A 26 10.16 -5.91 -0.75
N GLU A 27 9.49 -5.42 0.31
CA GLU A 27 8.12 -4.89 0.20
C GLU A 27 8.06 -3.60 -0.63
N THR A 28 9.12 -2.78 -0.59
CA THR A 28 9.22 -1.59 -1.46
C THR A 28 9.30 -1.99 -2.93
N ALA A 29 10.17 -2.95 -3.28
CA ALA A 29 10.30 -3.43 -4.66
C ALA A 29 8.99 -4.05 -5.15
N ARG A 30 8.31 -4.79 -4.28
CA ARG A 30 7.02 -5.41 -4.58
C ARG A 30 5.92 -4.38 -4.86
N LEU A 31 5.88 -3.30 -4.08
CA LEU A 31 4.95 -2.18 -4.32
C LEU A 31 5.22 -1.46 -5.64
N ASP A 32 6.50 -1.32 -6.02
CA ASP A 32 6.90 -0.75 -7.30
C ASP A 32 6.41 -1.62 -8.47
N GLN A 33 6.61 -2.94 -8.38
CA GLN A 33 6.08 -3.87 -9.39
C GLN A 33 4.55 -3.80 -9.51
N PHE A 34 3.83 -3.68 -8.38
CA PHE A 34 2.38 -3.51 -8.43
C PHE A 34 1.96 -2.20 -9.09
N LEU A 35 2.73 -1.13 -8.93
CA LEU A 35 2.50 0.13 -9.63
C LEU A 35 2.74 -0.01 -11.13
N GLU A 36 3.82 -0.66 -11.54
CA GLU A 36 4.15 -0.87 -12.95
C GLU A 36 3.10 -1.72 -13.67
N GLN A 37 2.68 -2.81 -13.03
CA GLN A 37 1.69 -3.74 -13.58
C GLN A 37 0.25 -3.20 -13.53
N GLY A 38 -0.07 -2.43 -12.49
CA GLY A 38 -1.45 -2.08 -12.13
C GLY A 38 -1.84 -0.64 -12.41
N ARG A 39 -0.93 0.22 -12.87
CA ARG A 39 -1.14 1.69 -12.93
C ARG A 39 -2.45 2.12 -13.61
N ALA A 40 -2.87 1.41 -14.66
CA ALA A 40 -4.09 1.72 -15.40
C ALA A 40 -5.39 1.34 -14.66
N GLY A 41 -5.32 0.44 -13.68
CA GLY A 41 -6.46 -0.02 -12.87
C GLY A 41 -6.42 0.41 -11.41
N LEU A 42 -5.39 1.15 -10.98
CA LEU A 42 -5.26 1.64 -9.61
C LEU A 42 -5.81 3.07 -9.47
N PRO A 43 -6.35 3.44 -8.29
CA PRO A 43 -6.78 4.81 -8.03
C PRO A 43 -5.62 5.80 -8.23
N PRO A 44 -5.83 6.94 -8.91
CA PRO A 44 -4.76 7.92 -9.15
C PRO A 44 -4.17 8.48 -7.85
N ARG A 45 -4.97 8.56 -6.78
CA ARG A 45 -4.50 8.93 -5.44
C ARG A 45 -3.55 7.88 -4.85
N LEU A 46 -3.86 6.59 -5.03
CA LEU A 46 -3.00 5.51 -4.55
C LEU A 46 -1.65 5.53 -5.29
N VAL A 47 -1.67 5.67 -6.62
CA VAL A 47 -0.47 5.81 -7.45
C VAL A 47 0.38 7.01 -7.00
N HIS A 48 -0.27 8.15 -6.72
CA HIS A 48 0.41 9.34 -6.23
C HIS A 48 1.10 9.11 -4.88
N PHE A 49 0.41 8.50 -3.91
CA PHE A 49 1.00 8.23 -2.60
C PHE A 49 2.15 7.23 -2.67
N LEU A 50 2.00 6.15 -3.45
CA LEU A 50 3.06 5.15 -3.61
C LEU A 50 4.29 5.76 -4.32
N GLY A 51 4.08 6.58 -5.36
CA GLY A 51 5.17 7.29 -6.04
C GLY A 51 5.90 8.30 -5.15
N ASN A 52 5.19 8.93 -4.20
CA ASN A 52 5.79 9.83 -3.21
C ASN A 52 6.24 9.11 -1.92
N ARG A 53 6.33 7.77 -1.93
CA ARG A 53 6.69 6.91 -0.77
C ARG A 53 5.88 7.21 0.50
N SER A 54 4.67 7.73 0.33
CA SER A 54 3.74 8.07 1.41
C SER A 54 2.93 6.85 1.83
N TYR A 55 3.61 5.78 2.25
CA TYR A 55 3.02 4.46 2.50
C TYR A 55 1.91 4.46 3.55
N ALA A 56 2.07 5.23 4.64
CA ALA A 56 1.04 5.38 5.66
C ALA A 56 -0.26 6.00 5.09
N LYS A 57 -0.15 7.00 4.20
CA LYS A 57 -1.31 7.63 3.56
C LYS A 57 -1.95 6.71 2.52
N ALA A 58 -1.14 5.96 1.76
CA ALA A 58 -1.63 4.94 0.84
C ALA A 58 -2.44 3.87 1.61
N LEU A 59 -1.95 3.44 2.77
CA LEU A 59 -2.68 2.50 3.62
C LEU A 59 -3.99 3.11 4.13
N MET A 60 -3.96 4.33 4.67
CA MET A 60 -5.16 5.03 5.13
C MET A 60 -6.20 5.21 4.02
N LEU A 61 -5.78 5.47 2.79
CA LEU A 61 -6.67 5.55 1.63
C LEU A 61 -7.34 4.19 1.40
N LEU A 62 -6.57 3.10 1.35
CA LEU A 62 -7.11 1.75 1.17
C LEU A 62 -7.99 1.30 2.33
N GLU A 63 -7.68 1.70 3.56
CA GLU A 63 -8.52 1.44 4.74
C GLU A 63 -9.81 2.26 4.73
N GLY A 64 -9.75 3.52 4.32
CA GLY A 64 -10.90 4.42 4.19
C GLY A 64 -11.81 4.08 3.01
N GLU A 65 -11.26 3.66 1.88
CA GLU A 65 -12.03 3.16 0.72
C GLU A 65 -12.65 1.77 1.02
N THR A 66 -11.94 0.90 1.75
CA THR A 66 -12.52 -0.36 2.26
C THR A 66 -13.61 -0.11 3.32
N GLY A 67 -13.59 1.06 3.99
CA GLY A 67 -14.62 1.50 4.93
C GLY A 67 -15.90 2.05 4.29
N GLY A 68 -15.91 2.22 2.97
CA GLY A 68 -17.04 2.76 2.20
C GLY A 68 -18.23 1.83 2.00
N LYS A 69 -18.34 0.67 2.70
CA LYS A 69 -19.58 -0.10 2.91
C LYS A 69 -19.37 -1.20 3.96
N GLY A 70 -19.03 -0.84 5.20
CA GLY A 70 -18.72 -1.80 6.26
C GLY A 70 -19.35 -1.56 7.62
N LEU A 71 -20.17 -0.52 7.79
CA LEU A 71 -20.93 -0.27 9.02
C LEU A 71 -22.43 -0.40 8.75
N LYS A 72 -22.90 -1.65 8.72
CA LYS A 72 -24.24 -2.02 9.16
C LYS A 72 -24.11 -3.29 10.00
N GLY A 73 -24.01 -3.07 11.31
CA GLY A 73 -24.32 -4.02 12.37
C GLY A 73 -25.20 -3.27 13.36
#